data_AF-A0A7J4LG14-F1
#
_entry.id   AF-A0A7J4LG14-F1
#
_cell.length_a   1.000
_cell.length_b   1.000
_cell.length_c   1.000
_cell.angle_alpha   90.00
_cell.angle_beta   90.00
_cell.angle_gamma   90.00
#
_symmetry.space_group_name_H-M   'P 1'
#
loop_
_entity.id
_entity.type
_entity.pdbx_description
1 polymer ?
#
loop_
_entity_poly.entity_id
_entity_poly.type
_entity_poly.pdbx_seq_one_letter_code
_entity_poly.pdbx_strand_id
1 'polypeptide(L)' 'MPRKCVVCDGEPEFLIKGTNDLYCKGCAEESFADISYLEKIGEQKTSEDEIDQLIEEKQIE' A
#
# COMPACT_ATOMS: atom_id res chain seq x y z
N MET A 1 -18.16 -2.84 0.81
CA MET A 1 -17.85 -4.17 0.26
C MET A 1 -16.61 -4.69 0.96
N PRO A 2 -16.60 -5.94 1.46
CA PRO A 2 -15.41 -6.52 2.06
C PRO A 2 -14.32 -6.62 0.99
N ARG A 3 -13.18 -5.95 1.22
CA ARG A 3 -11.99 -6.10 0.39
C ARG A 3 -11.43 -7.49 0.69
N LYS A 4 -11.35 -8.36 -0.31
CA LYS A 4 -10.88 -9.75 -0.15
C LYS A 4 -9.98 -10.15 -1.30
N CYS A 5 -9.07 -11.08 -1.06
CA CYS A 5 -8.18 -11.64 -2.07
C CYS A 5 -8.99 -12.24 -3.22
N VAL A 6 -8.67 -11.90 -4.46
CA VAL A 6 -9.38 -12.42 -5.65
C VAL A 6 -9.09 -13.90 -5.93
N VAL A 7 -8.05 -14.45 -5.31
CA VAL A 7 -7.60 -15.85 -5.50
C VAL A 7 -8.19 -16.78 -4.45
N CYS A 8 -8.15 -16.37 -3.18
CA CYS A 8 -8.50 -17.23 -2.04
C CYS A 8 -9.56 -16.64 -1.10
N ASP A 9 -10.14 -15.48 -1.45
CA ASP A 9 -11.09 -14.74 -0.63
C ASP A 9 -10.60 -14.36 0.79
N GLY A 10 -9.29 -14.52 1.06
CA GLY A 10 -8.65 -14.17 2.32
C GLY A 10 -8.41 -12.67 2.50
N GLU A 11 -7.76 -12.31 3.61
CA GLU A 11 -7.44 -10.91 3.93
C GLU A 11 -6.40 -10.35 2.94
N PRO A 12 -6.74 -9.30 2.17
CA PRO A 12 -5.82 -8.79 1.16
C PRO A 12 -4.88 -7.75 1.78
N GLU A 13 -3.61 -7.84 1.41
CA GLU A 13 -2.55 -6.92 1.85
C GLU A 13 -2.05 -6.03 0.70
N PHE A 14 -2.34 -6.43 -0.54
CA PHE A 14 -1.88 -5.77 -1.76
C PHE A 14 -3.05 -5.51 -2.73
N LEU A 15 -2.99 -4.40 -3.46
CA LEU A 15 -3.89 -3.99 -4.55
C LEU A 15 -3.07 -3.78 -5.82
N ILE A 16 -3.49 -4.31 -6.96
CA ILE A 16 -2.77 -4.04 -8.21
C ILE A 16 -3.05 -2.62 -8.70
N LYS A 17 -1.98 -1.85 -8.95
CA LYS A 17 -2.03 -0.51 -9.52
C LYS A 17 -2.78 -0.51 -10.85
N GLY A 18 -3.83 0.31 -10.94
CA GLY A 18 -4.66 0.44 -12.14
C GLY A 18 -5.81 -0.56 -12.24
N THR A 19 -5.99 -1.44 -11.25
CA THR A 19 -7.15 -2.34 -11.17
C THR A 19 -7.80 -2.26 -9.78
N ASN A 20 -8.91 -2.98 -9.59
CA ASN A 20 -9.53 -3.19 -8.28
C ASN A 20 -9.22 -4.58 -7.69
N ASP A 21 -8.23 -5.28 -8.25
CA ASP A 21 -7.89 -6.64 -7.84
C ASP A 21 -6.97 -6.62 -6.62
N LEU A 22 -7.42 -7.34 -5.59
CA LEU A 22 -6.83 -7.38 -4.27
C LEU A 22 -6.22 -8.76 -4.05
N TYR A 23 -5.03 -8.81 -3.47
CA TYR A 23 -4.30 -10.06 -3.22
C TYR A 23 -3.80 -10.11 -1.79
N CYS A 24 -3.86 -11.29 -1.18
CA CYS A 24 -3.14 -11.56 0.07
C CYS A 24 -1.66 -11.76 -0.22
N LYS A 25 -0.80 -11.67 0.80
CA LYS A 25 0.65 -11.83 0.65
C LYS A 25 1.08 -13.09 -0.09
N GLY A 26 0.58 -14.26 0.32
CA GLY A 26 0.92 -15.53 -0.33
C GLY A 26 0.55 -15.56 -1.81
N CYS A 27 -0.69 -15.22 -2.14
CA CYS A 27 -1.14 -15.21 -3.54
C CYS A 27 -0.44 -14.14 -4.37
N ALA A 28 -0.08 -13.01 -3.76
CA ALA A 28 0.67 -11.95 -4.43
C ALA A 28 2.10 -12.41 -4.77
N GLU A 29 2.83 -13.01 -3.81
CA GLU A 29 4.19 -13.53 -4.03
C GLU A 29 4.22 -14.71 -5.01
N GLU A 30 3.18 -15.55 -5.03
CA GLU A 30 3.08 -16.67 -5.98
C GLU A 30 2.66 -16.24 -7.39
N SER A 31 1.77 -15.25 -7.50
CA SER A 31 1.22 -14.81 -8.80
C SER A 31 2.05 -13.71 -9.45
N PHE A 32 2.70 -12.85 -8.66
CA PHE A 32 3.49 -11.72 -9.12
C PHE A 32 4.95 -11.94 -8.73
N ALA A 33 5.78 -12.27 -9.72
CA ALA A 33 7.23 -12.27 -9.56
C ALA A 33 7.81 -10.87 -9.30
N ASP A 34 7.04 -9.82 -9.64
CA ASP A 34 7.43 -8.43 -9.50
C ASP A 34 6.35 -7.63 -8.74
N ILE A 35 6.65 -7.31 -7.48
CA ILE A 35 5.75 -6.59 -6.59
C ILE A 35 5.65 -5.08 -6.89
N SER A 36 6.37 -4.56 -7.89
CA SER A 36 6.34 -3.11 -8.22
C SER A 36 4.96 -2.63 -8.68
N TYR A 37 4.15 -3.55 -9.21
CA TYR A 37 2.77 -3.31 -9.65
C TYR A 37 1.75 -3.43 -8.51
N LEU A 38 2.16 -3.89 -7.33
CA LEU A 38 1.33 -4.05 -6.15
C LEU A 38 1.46 -2.83 -5.24
N GLU A 39 0.34 -2.30 -4.76
CA GLU A 39 0.23 -1.24 -3.77
C GLU A 39 -0.26 -1.85 -2.46
N LYS A 40 0.50 -1.66 -1.39
CA LYS A 40 0.15 -2.21 -0.07
C LYS A 40 -1.02 -1.41 0.50
N ILE A 41 -2.12 -2.10 0.78
CA ILE A 41 -3.39 -1.51 1.26
C ILE A 41 -3.51 -1.49 2.78
N GLY A 42 -2.59 -2.18 3.47
CA GLY A 42 -2.56 -2.32 4.93
C GLY A 42 -1.65 -1.33 5.68
N GLU A 43 -0.83 -0.54 4.97
CA GLU A 43 -0.11 0.57 5.59
C GLU A 43 -0.88 1.85 5.30
N GLN A 44 -1.61 2.31 6.31
CA GLN A 44 -1.94 3.71 6.41
C GLN A 44 -0.66 4.50 6.10
N LYS A 45 -0.69 5.30 5.03
CA LYS A 45 0.29 6.36 4.81
C LYS A 45 0.17 7.36 5.97
N THR A 46 0.70 7.02 7.13
CA THR A 46 1.34 8.01 7.98
C THR A 46 2.79 8.05 7.53
N SER A 47 3.00 8.72 6.40
CA SER A 47 4.26 9.41 6.16
C SER A 47 4.34 10.57 7.16
N GLU A 48 4.48 10.24 8.45
CA GLU A 48 4.78 11.19 9.52
C GLU A 48 6.24 11.69 9.43
N ASP A 49 7.06 11.10 8.55
CA ASP A 49 8.45 11.52 8.30
C ASP A 49 8.62 12.65 7.26
N GLU A 50 7.57 13.07 6.53
CA GLU A 50 7.70 14.12 5.50
C GLU A 50 7.06 15.47 5.89
N ILE A 51 6.41 15.56 7.06
CA ILE A 51 5.77 16.82 7.54
C ILE A 51 6.74 17.64 8.43
N ASP A 52 7.74 17.01 9.04
CA ASP A 52 8.60 17.70 10.03
C ASP A 52 9.69 18.59 9.41
N GLN A 53 10.07 18.39 8.14
CA GLN A 53 11.15 19.18 7.50
C GLN A 53 10.71 20.55 6.96
N LEU A 54 9.42 20.89 6.96
CA LEU A 54 8.92 22.18 6.44
C LEU A 54 8.63 23.24 7.50
N ILE A 55 8.79 22.92 8.80
CA ILE A 55 8.40 23.82 9.90
C ILE A 55 9.57 24.70 10.40
N GLU A 56 10.83 24.34 10.18
CA GLU A 56 11.96 25.01 10.86
C GLU A 56 12.61 26.19 10.11
N GLU A 57 12.30 26.45 8.83
CA GLU A 57 12.92 27.55 8.06
C GLU A 57 12.16 28.89 8.10
N LYS A 58 11.10 29.06 8.90
CA LYS A 58 10.21 30.25 8.84
C LYS A 58 10.09 31.10 10.12
N GLN A 59 11.02 31.00 11.08
CA GLN A 59 10.96 31.80 12.32
C GLN A 59 12.22 32.63 12.62
N ILE A 60 13.04 32.96 11.62
CA ILE A 60 14.09 33.99 11.77
C ILE A 60 13.97 35.00 10.62
N GLU A 61 13.09 35.98 10.80
CA GLU A 61 13.31 37.36 10.33
C GLU A 61 12.46 38.34 11.14
#